data_AF-A0A7W6BEF5-F1
#
_entry.id   AF-A0A7W6BEF5-F1
#
_cell.length_a   1.000
_cell.length_b   1.000
_cell.length_c   1.000
_cell.angle_alpha   90.00
_cell.angle_beta   90.00
_cell.angle_gamma   90.00
#
_symmetry.space_group_name_H-M   'P 1'
#
loop_
_entity.id
_entity.type
_entity.pdbx_description
1 polymer ?
#
loop_
_entity_poly.entity_id
_entity_poly.type
_entity_poly.pdbx_seq_one_letter_code
_entity_poly.pdbx_strand_id
1 'polypeptide(L)'
;MATEIESRLRLALNPSHLLVINDSDQHAGHAGHDGSGESHFTVELVSTAFVDRSRVERQRMVNEALKELLAERVHALRIRALAPGE
;
A
#
# COMPACT_ATOMS: atom_id res chain seq x y z
N MET A 1 -3.56 -5.85 -10.19
CA MET A 1 -3.20 -4.57 -9.53
C MET A 1 -2.01 -4.68 -8.57
N ALA A 2 -1.88 -5.77 -7.81
CA ALA A 2 -0.78 -5.93 -6.83
C ALA A 2 0.63 -5.70 -7.41
N THR A 3 0.92 -6.23 -8.61
CA THR A 3 2.23 -6.02 -9.28
C THR A 3 2.53 -4.54 -9.57
N GLU A 4 1.51 -3.76 -9.91
CA GLU A 4 1.68 -2.32 -10.17
C GLU A 4 1.96 -1.57 -8.86
N ILE A 5 1.20 -1.87 -7.79
CA ILE A 5 1.44 -1.34 -6.44
C ILE A 5 2.88 -1.66 -6.00
N GLU A 6 3.32 -2.90 -6.18
CA GLU A 6 4.68 -3.31 -5.86
C GLU A 6 5.74 -2.51 -6.62
N SER A 7 5.56 -2.36 -7.93
CA SER A 7 6.48 -1.62 -8.80
C SER A 7 6.65 -0.17 -8.33
N ARG A 8 5.53 0.53 -8.07
CA ARG A 8 5.58 1.93 -7.63
C ARG A 8 6.23 2.11 -6.27
N LEU A 9 5.93 1.22 -5.33
CA LEU A 9 6.53 1.27 -3.99
C LEU A 9 8.02 0.94 -4.05
N ARG A 10 8.44 -0.03 -4.87
CA ARG A 10 9.88 -0.31 -5.09
C ARG A 10 10.60 0.90 -5.66
N LEU A 11 10.02 1.54 -6.67
CA LEU A 11 10.61 2.71 -7.31
C LEU A 11 10.69 3.93 -6.38
N ALA A 12 9.61 4.23 -5.65
CA ALA A 12 9.50 5.45 -4.86
C ALA A 12 10.23 5.36 -3.50
N LEU A 13 10.24 4.18 -2.87
CA LEU A 13 10.67 4.02 -1.48
C LEU A 13 11.83 3.04 -1.30
N ASN A 14 12.27 2.37 -2.37
CA ASN A 14 13.37 1.39 -2.36
C ASN A 14 13.41 0.51 -1.09
N PRO A 15 12.31 -0.20 -0.76
CA PRO A 15 12.19 -0.92 0.48
C PRO A 15 13.08 -2.16 0.48
N SER A 16 13.66 -2.48 1.64
CA SER A 16 14.39 -3.74 1.86
C SER A 16 13.45 -4.95 2.00
N HIS A 17 12.20 -4.70 2.38
CA HIS A 17 11.13 -5.69 2.41
C HIS A 17 9.84 -5.06 1.88
N LEU A 18 9.12 -5.78 1.03
CA LEU A 18 7.82 -5.36 0.52
C LEU A 18 6.91 -6.58 0.33
N LEU A 19 5.73 -6.49 0.93
CA LEU A 19 4.63 -7.44 0.78
C LEU A 19 3.35 -6.69 0.44
N VAL A 20 2.68 -7.11 -0.62
CA VAL A 20 1.38 -6.57 -1.06
C VAL A 20 0.39 -7.72 -1.07
N ILE A 21 -0.66 -7.60 -0.26
CA ILE A 21 -1.72 -8.61 -0.10
C ILE A 21 -3.01 -8.03 -0.67
N ASN A 22 -3.65 -8.78 -1.56
CA ASN A 22 -4.99 -8.47 -2.02
C ASN A 22 -6.00 -9.04 -1.02
N ASP A 23 -6.73 -8.17 -0.32
CA ASP A 23 -7.71 -8.54 0.71
C ASP A 23 -9.16 -8.47 0.19
N SER A 24 -9.35 -8.29 -1.12
CA SER A 24 -10.67 -8.00 -1.70
C SER A 24 -11.69 -9.14 -1.49
N ASP A 25 -11.24 -10.39 -1.43
CA ASP A 25 -12.11 -11.55 -1.18
C ASP A 25 -12.69 -11.55 0.24
N GLN A 26 -11.99 -10.94 1.21
CA GLN A 26 -12.49 -10.78 2.59
C GLN A 26 -13.64 -9.76 2.69
N HIS A 27 -13.94 -9.05 1.60
CA HIS A 27 -14.99 -8.05 1.50
C HIS A 27 -16.00 -8.33 0.38
N ALA A 28 -15.99 -9.53 -0.21
CA ALA A 28 -16.98 -9.96 -1.18
C ALA A 28 -18.40 -9.84 -0.57
N GLY A 29 -19.19 -8.88 -1.07
CA GLY A 29 -20.59 -8.65 -0.64
C GLY A 29 -20.89 -7.31 0.05
N HIS A 30 -19.90 -6.45 0.31
CA HIS A 30 -20.14 -5.08 0.81
C HIS A 30 -20.25 -4.03 -0.31
N ALA A 31 -21.02 -2.96 -0.05
CA ALA A 31 -21.15 -1.81 -0.94
C ALA A 31 -19.78 -1.14 -1.14
N GLY A 32 -19.26 -1.17 -2.38
CA GLY A 32 -17.90 -0.73 -2.73
C GLY A 32 -17.12 -1.76 -3.58
N HIS A 33 -17.64 -2.98 -3.72
CA HIS A 33 -17.14 -3.97 -4.66
C HIS A 33 -17.53 -3.60 -6.09
N ASP A 34 -16.56 -3.19 -6.91
CA ASP A 34 -16.74 -2.90 -8.34
C ASP A 34 -16.85 -4.17 -9.22
N GLY A 35 -16.80 -5.35 -8.61
CA GLY A 35 -16.82 -6.65 -9.28
C GLY A 35 -15.44 -7.17 -9.69
N SER A 36 -14.36 -6.41 -9.46
CA SER A 36 -13.01 -6.79 -9.92
C SER A 36 -12.24 -7.71 -8.97
N GLY A 37 -12.58 -7.71 -7.67
CA GLY A 37 -11.80 -8.44 -6.66
C GLY A 37 -10.40 -7.87 -6.43
N GLU A 38 -10.13 -6.63 -6.83
CA GLU A 38 -8.83 -5.95 -6.66
C GLU A 38 -9.01 -4.50 -6.15
N SER A 39 -9.85 -4.30 -5.12
CA SER A 39 -10.17 -2.96 -4.59
C SER A 39 -9.58 -2.68 -3.19
N HIS A 40 -9.26 -3.72 -2.41
CA HIS A 40 -8.73 -3.60 -1.05
C HIS A 40 -7.36 -4.28 -0.96
N PHE A 41 -6.37 -3.56 -0.40
CA PHE A 41 -5.02 -4.10 -0.24
C PHE A 41 -4.42 -3.81 1.13
N THR A 42 -3.62 -4.74 1.63
CA THR A 42 -2.66 -4.51 2.70
C THR A 42 -1.25 -4.42 2.11
N VAL A 43 -0.50 -3.41 2.54
CA VAL A 43 0.89 -3.22 2.18
C VAL A 43 1.74 -3.19 3.45
N GLU A 44 2.72 -4.08 3.49
CA GLU A 44 3.77 -4.08 4.50
C GLU A 44 5.12 -3.79 3.85
N LEU A 45 5.82 -2.76 4.34
CA LEU A 45 7.12 -2.41 3.81
C LEU A 45 8.09 -1.90 4.87
N VAL A 46 9.36 -2.27 4.68
CA VAL A 46 10.50 -1.78 5.47
C VAL A 46 11.40 -0.95 4.57
N SER A 47 11.68 0.29 4.94
CA SER A 47 12.55 1.18 4.16
C SER A 47 13.30 2.16 5.03
N THR A 48 14.57 2.42 4.68
CA THR A 48 15.37 3.50 5.30
C THR A 48 14.77 4.88 5.10
N ALA A 49 13.90 5.07 4.10
CA ALA A 49 13.15 6.31 3.88
C ALA A 49 12.24 6.69 5.06
N PHE A 50 11.93 5.74 5.96
CA PHE A 50 11.08 5.93 7.12
C PHE A 50 11.83 6.27 8.42
N VAL A 51 13.16 6.28 8.40
CA VAL A 51 13.98 6.70 9.55
C VAL A 51 13.61 8.14 9.92
N ASP A 52 13.44 8.39 11.22
CA ASP A 52 13.02 9.68 11.80
C ASP A 52 11.68 10.22 11.30
N ARG A 53 10.86 9.39 10.63
CA ARG A 53 9.50 9.75 10.20
C ARG A 53 8.48 9.24 11.20
N SER A 54 7.53 10.11 11.56
CA SER A 54 6.35 9.71 12.32
C SER A 54 5.48 8.75 11.52
N ARG A 55 4.64 7.96 12.21
CA ARG A 55 3.68 7.04 11.58
C ARG A 55 2.83 7.71 10.48
N VAL A 56 2.39 8.94 10.70
CA VAL A 56 1.55 9.69 9.75
C VAL A 56 2.35 10.10 8.51
N GLU A 57 3.60 10.54 8.67
CA GLU A 57 4.47 10.87 7.53
C GLU A 57 4.75 9.63 6.68
N ARG A 58 5.03 8.48 7.31
CA ARG A 58 5.25 7.22 6.58
C ARG A 58 4.01 6.83 5.76
N GLN A 59 2.81 6.93 6.35
CA GLN A 59 1.56 6.69 5.63
C GLN A 59 1.36 7.66 4.46
N ARG A 60 1.67 8.94 4.64
CA ARG A 60 1.61 9.94 3.55
C ARG A 60 2.56 9.59 2.42
N MET A 61 3.79 9.19 2.72
CA MET A 61 4.77 8.78 1.71
C MET A 61 4.28 7.59 0.86
N VAL A 62 3.68 6.59 1.50
CA VAL A 62 3.08 5.43 0.82
C VAL A 62 1.88 5.85 -0.03
N ASN A 63 1.00 6.69 0.50
CA ASN A 63 -0.16 7.19 -0.24
C ASN A 63 0.25 8.05 -1.45
N GLU A 64 1.26 8.90 -1.33
CA GLU A 64 1.76 9.70 -2.46
C GLU A 64 2.36 8.81 -3.56
N ALA A 65 3.11 7.76 -3.21
CA ALA A 65 3.63 6.80 -4.18
C ALA A 65 2.53 6.04 -4.96
N LEU A 66 1.33 5.94 -4.38
CA LEU A 66 0.18 5.22 -4.94
C LEU A 66 -0.97 6.14 -5.34
N LYS A 67 -0.76 7.46 -5.34
CA LYS A 67 -1.82 8.47 -5.45
C LYS A 67 -2.74 8.28 -6.65
N GLU A 68 -2.17 8.01 -7.82
CA GLU A 68 -2.95 7.78 -9.05
C GLU A 68 -3.80 6.51 -8.95
N LEU A 69 -3.27 5.44 -8.34
CA LEU A 69 -4.00 4.20 -8.17
C LEU A 69 -5.13 4.36 -7.14
N LEU A 70 -4.88 5.09 -6.07
CA LEU A 70 -5.87 5.41 -5.03
C LEU A 70 -6.98 6.34 -5.52
N ALA A 71 -6.71 7.17 -6.54
CA ALA A 71 -7.71 8.07 -7.11
C ALA A 71 -8.76 7.32 -7.95
N GLU A 72 -8.39 6.22 -8.59
CA GLU A 72 -9.21 5.60 -9.63
C GLU A 72 -9.56 4.12 -9.41
N ARG A 73 -8.70 3.36 -8.73
CA ARG A 73 -8.75 1.87 -8.78
C ARG A 73 -8.65 1.18 -7.43
N VAL A 74 -7.95 1.75 -6.46
CA VAL A 74 -7.81 1.19 -5.11
C VAL A 74 -8.74 1.92 -4.16
N HIS A 75 -9.68 1.20 -3.56
CA HIS A 75 -10.67 1.78 -2.64
C HIS A 75 -10.11 1.95 -1.22
N ALA A 76 -9.35 0.97 -0.74
CA ALA A 76 -8.78 1.00 0.61
C ALA A 76 -7.38 0.39 0.65
N LEU A 77 -6.50 1.02 1.44
CA LEU A 77 -5.14 0.57 1.69
C LEU A 77 -4.87 0.49 3.19
N ARG A 78 -4.54 -0.70 3.70
CA ARG A 78 -3.96 -0.86 5.03
C ARG A 78 -2.44 -0.78 4.90
N ILE A 79 -1.81 0.10 5.69
CA ILE A 79 -0.37 0.40 5.55
C ILE A 79 0.35 0.05 6.85
N ARG A 80 1.36 -0.82 6.74
CA ARG A 80 2.38 -1.06 7.77
C ARG A 80 3.74 -0.65 7.21
N ALA A 81 4.27 0.48 7.70
CA ALA A 81 5.51 1.07 7.22
C ALA A 81 6.52 1.23 8.36
N LEU A 82 7.64 0.52 8.27
CA LEU A 82 8.67 0.41 9.32
C LEU A 82 10.03 0.86 8.81
N ALA A 83 10.80 1.55 9.66
CA ALA A 83 12.22 1.72 9.43
C ALA A 83 12.96 0.42 9.76
N PRO A 84 14.17 0.18 9.20
CA PRO A 84 14.95 -0.98 9.57
C PRO A 84 15.25 -1.01 11.08
N GLY A 85 14.97 -2.14 11.72
CA GLY A 85 15.21 -2.33 13.16
C GLY A 85 14.00 -2.09 14.08
N GLU A 86 12.84 -1.75 13.52
CA GLU A 86 11.54 -1.67 14.23
C GLU A 86 10.70 -2.95 14.10
#